data_AF-A0A3M2BAV4-F1
#
_entry.id   AF-A0A3M2BAV4-F1
#
_cell.length_a   1.000
_cell.length_b   1.000
_cell.length_c   1.000
_cell.angle_alpha   90.00
_cell.angle_beta   90.00
_cell.angle_gamma   90.00
#
_symmetry.space_group_name_H-M   'P 1'
#
loop_
_entity.id
_entity.type
_entity.pdbx_description
1 polymer ?
#
loop_
_entity_poly.entity_id
_entity_poly.type
_entity_poly.pdbx_seq_one_letter_code
_entity_poly.pdbx_strand_id
1 'polypeptide(L)'
;MTWLTLKWFGPIARLAGLASLCLLLGGCIDAAHLADVREQAVLVREELAAEMTRLQTQAHAPDVDPMVQSASQQAAEQARVQLEKLDRSIEVIDHLLESQQNPDTMINEVATALTPLLPEPLRSPVLLLGALGAALFRAVQLKRAAGSIARSIAKVSEKDEQFRSAIQRHADTLRVVQTPTAQRIVDEKVRPGFMVRLPI
;
A
#
# COMPACT_ATOMS: atom_id res chain seq x y z
N MET A 1 15.48 -41.03 2.90
CA MET A 1 15.69 -39.81 2.08
C MET A 1 14.42 -38.96 1.95
N THR A 2 13.66 -38.73 3.04
CA THR A 2 12.38 -37.98 2.99
C THR A 2 12.22 -36.93 4.09
N TRP A 3 13.25 -36.67 4.91
CA TRP A 3 13.16 -35.78 6.07
C TRP A 3 13.81 -34.40 5.89
N LEU A 4 14.38 -34.09 4.72
CA LEU A 4 15.14 -32.85 4.47
C LEU A 4 14.33 -31.72 3.81
N THR A 5 13.12 -31.98 3.32
CA THR A 5 12.31 -30.97 2.62
C THR A 5 11.45 -30.10 3.53
N LEU A 6 11.23 -30.49 4.80
CA LEU A 6 10.28 -29.79 5.68
C LEU A 6 10.85 -28.55 6.39
N LYS A 7 12.19 -28.39 6.50
CA LYS A 7 12.80 -27.25 7.21
C LYS A 7 12.81 -25.94 6.40
N TRP A 8 12.73 -26.02 5.07
CA TRP A 8 12.79 -24.84 4.19
C TRP A 8 11.45 -24.11 4.04
N PHE A 9 10.33 -24.75 4.35
CA PHE A 9 9.01 -24.12 4.25
C PHE A 9 8.69 -23.16 5.40
N GLY A 10 9.39 -23.24 6.54
CA GLY A 10 9.15 -22.39 7.70
C GLY A 10 9.27 -20.88 7.43
N PRO A 11 10.39 -20.36 6.88
CA PRO A 11 10.53 -18.93 6.62
C PRO A 11 9.66 -18.45 5.45
N ILE A 12 9.48 -19.27 4.41
CA ILE A 12 8.66 -18.91 3.24
C ILE A 12 7.18 -18.84 3.61
N ALA A 13 6.68 -19.79 4.42
CA ALA A 13 5.32 -19.76 4.93
C ALA A 13 5.05 -18.59 5.88
N ARG A 14 6.05 -18.15 6.65
CA ARG A 14 5.95 -16.95 7.50
C ARG A 14 5.89 -15.66 6.70
N LEU A 15 6.71 -15.53 5.64
CA LEU A 15 6.64 -14.38 4.72
C LEU A 15 5.34 -14.35 3.91
N ALA A 16 4.87 -15.51 3.44
CA ALA A 16 3.58 -15.63 2.75
C ALA A 16 2.39 -15.34 3.68
N GLY A 17 2.47 -15.77 4.94
CA GLY A 17 1.47 -15.45 5.97
C GLY A 17 1.43 -13.97 6.31
N LEU A 18 2.59 -13.31 6.41
CA LEU A 18 2.66 -11.86 6.65
C LEU A 18 2.12 -11.07 5.45
N ALA A 19 2.48 -11.46 4.23
CA ALA A 19 1.98 -10.83 3.01
C ALA A 19 0.46 -11.03 2.83
N SER A 20 -0.06 -12.22 3.15
CA SER A 20 -1.50 -12.52 3.13
C SER A 20 -2.26 -11.73 4.21
N LEU A 21 -1.68 -11.55 5.39
CA LEU A 21 -2.25 -10.72 6.46
C LEU A 21 -2.23 -9.22 6.07
N CYS A 22 -1.19 -8.74 5.39
CA CYS A 22 -1.15 -7.38 4.84
C CYS A 22 -2.19 -7.17 3.72
N LEU A 23 -2.46 -8.19 2.90
CA LEU A 23 -3.52 -8.14 1.88
C LEU A 23 -4.93 -8.13 2.49
N LEU A 24 -5.13 -8.84 3.62
CA LEU A 24 -6.40 -8.86 4.36
C LEU A 24 -6.63 -7.60 5.21
N LEU A 25 -5.56 -6.87 5.55
CA LEU A 25 -5.60 -5.55 6.19
C LEU A 25 -5.58 -4.39 5.16
N GLY A 26 -5.66 -4.69 3.86
CA GLY A 26 -5.51 -3.79 2.70
C GLY A 26 -6.60 -2.72 2.52
N GLY A 27 -7.17 -2.18 3.60
CA GLY A 27 -8.13 -1.08 3.57
C GLY A 27 -7.55 0.30 3.85
N CYS A 28 -6.35 0.41 4.43
CA CYS A 28 -5.84 1.68 4.94
C CYS A 28 -4.30 1.75 4.92
N ILE A 29 -3.67 1.73 3.76
CA ILE A 29 -2.36 2.39 3.68
C ILE A 29 -2.67 3.86 3.36
N ASP A 30 -2.84 4.65 4.43
CA ASP A 30 -2.93 6.10 4.35
C ASP A 30 -1.60 6.66 3.84
N ALA A 31 -1.61 7.80 3.15
CA ALA A 31 -0.38 8.49 2.72
C ALA A 31 0.56 8.73 3.91
N ALA A 32 -0.02 9.02 5.09
CA ALA A 32 0.72 9.14 6.34
C ALA A 32 1.47 7.85 6.73
N HIS A 33 0.90 6.67 6.47
CA HIS A 33 1.57 5.42 6.76
C HIS A 33 2.70 5.12 5.77
N LEU A 34 2.52 5.45 4.49
CA LEU A 34 3.62 5.36 3.51
C LEU A 34 4.77 6.32 3.86
N ALA A 35 4.46 7.53 4.32
CA ALA A 35 5.46 8.48 4.79
C ALA A 35 6.22 7.95 6.01
N ASP A 36 5.54 7.35 7.00
CA ASP A 36 6.17 6.71 8.15
C ASP A 36 7.07 5.52 7.75
N VAL A 37 6.60 4.66 6.84
CA VAL A 37 7.41 3.55 6.30
C VAL A 37 8.63 4.08 5.54
N ARG A 38 8.49 5.17 4.79
CA ARG A 38 9.61 5.85 4.11
C ARG A 38 10.63 6.34 5.13
N GLU A 39 10.20 7.04 6.18
CA GLU A 39 11.08 7.53 7.24
C GLU A 39 11.82 6.39 7.94
N GLN A 40 11.12 5.31 8.29
CA GLN A 40 11.73 4.11 8.87
C GLN A 40 12.75 3.46 7.92
N ALA A 41 12.44 3.38 6.62
CA ALA A 41 13.36 2.85 5.62
C ALA A 41 14.62 3.71 5.49
N VAL A 42 14.49 5.05 5.54
CA VAL A 42 15.64 5.97 5.55
C VAL A 42 16.51 5.76 6.79
N LEU A 43 15.91 5.58 7.97
CA LEU A 43 16.67 5.30 9.20
C LEU A 43 17.46 3.99 9.10
N VAL A 44 16.83 2.91 8.62
CA VAL A 44 17.50 1.62 8.42
C VAL A 44 18.62 1.74 7.39
N ARG A 45 18.41 2.52 6.32
CA ARG A 45 19.44 2.80 5.32
C ARG A 45 20.64 3.51 5.94
N GLU A 46 20.42 4.52 6.78
CA GLU A 46 21.49 5.26 7.46
C GLU A 46 22.27 4.35 8.42
N GLU A 47 21.58 3.49 9.18
CA GLU A 47 22.22 2.50 10.06
C GLU A 47 23.08 1.50 9.26
N LEU A 48 22.56 0.97 8.15
CA LEU A 48 23.32 0.06 7.28
C LEU A 48 24.53 0.75 6.64
N ALA A 49 24.40 2.02 6.26
CA ALA A 49 25.49 2.81 5.68
C ALA A 49 26.59 3.07 6.72
N ALA A 50 26.22 3.36 7.97
CA ALA A 50 27.17 3.48 9.07
C ALA A 50 27.90 2.16 9.34
N GLU A 51 27.17 1.04 9.35
CA GLU A 51 27.75 -0.29 9.54
C GLU A 51 28.70 -0.68 8.41
N MET A 52 28.32 -0.42 7.15
CA MET A 52 29.19 -0.62 5.99
C MET A 52 30.50 0.19 6.13
N THR A 53 30.40 1.46 6.53
CA THR A 53 31.57 2.32 6.75
C THR A 53 32.46 1.78 7.87
N ARG A 54 31.87 1.24 8.94
CA ARG A 54 32.59 0.60 10.05
C ARG A 54 33.35 -0.64 9.57
N LEU A 55 32.70 -1.53 8.81
CA LEU A 55 33.31 -2.74 8.26
C LEU A 55 34.44 -2.41 7.28
N GLN A 56 34.24 -1.39 6.43
CA GLN A 56 35.28 -0.90 5.53
C GLN A 56 36.48 -0.34 6.32
N THR A 57 36.25 0.43 7.38
CA THR A 57 37.33 0.96 8.22
C THR A 57 38.13 -0.17 8.88
N GLN A 58 37.45 -1.22 9.38
CA GLN A 58 38.11 -2.39 9.95
C GLN A 58 38.93 -3.17 8.91
N ALA A 59 38.43 -3.30 7.69
CA ALA A 59 39.14 -3.97 6.60
C ALA A 59 40.42 -3.25 6.16
N HIS A 60 40.55 -1.94 6.43
CA HIS A 60 41.71 -1.12 6.07
C HIS A 60 42.63 -0.82 7.26
N ALA A 61 42.33 -1.34 8.46
CA ALA A 61 43.18 -1.14 9.61
C ALA A 61 44.52 -1.86 9.43
N PRO A 62 45.66 -1.21 9.73
CA PRO A 62 46.96 -1.85 9.69
C PRO A 62 47.03 -2.97 10.73
N ASP A 63 47.77 -4.04 10.43
CA ASP A 63 48.04 -5.17 11.34
C ASP A 63 46.84 -6.11 11.65
N VAL A 64 45.77 -6.05 10.83
CA VAL A 64 44.65 -7.01 10.91
C VAL A 64 45.01 -8.33 10.23
N ASP A 65 44.62 -9.45 10.85
CA ASP A 65 44.76 -10.80 10.28
C ASP A 65 44.09 -10.86 8.88
N PRO A 66 44.78 -11.39 7.84
CA PRO A 66 44.21 -11.50 6.49
C PRO A 66 42.87 -12.25 6.41
N MET A 67 42.60 -13.19 7.32
CA MET A 67 41.29 -13.84 7.40
C MET A 67 40.19 -12.87 7.86
N VAL A 68 40.48 -12.02 8.84
CA VAL A 68 39.52 -11.01 9.33
C VAL A 68 39.31 -9.94 8.26
N GLN A 69 40.36 -9.52 7.57
CA GLN A 69 40.27 -8.56 6.48
C GLN A 69 39.35 -9.05 5.35
N SER A 70 39.54 -10.29 4.88
CA SER A 70 38.69 -10.87 3.82
C SER A 70 37.24 -11.06 4.25
N ALA A 71 36.99 -11.45 5.50
CA ALA A 71 35.65 -11.56 6.07
C ALA A 71 34.95 -10.18 6.15
N SER A 72 35.66 -9.14 6.61
CA SER A 72 35.12 -7.78 6.68
C SER A 72 34.83 -7.20 5.29
N GLN A 73 35.66 -7.48 4.30
CA GLN A 73 35.41 -7.08 2.90
C GLN A 73 34.15 -7.76 2.34
N GLN A 74 34.00 -9.07 2.56
CA GLN A 74 32.81 -9.80 2.11
C GLN A 74 31.53 -9.30 2.80
N ALA A 75 31.60 -9.01 4.10
CA ALA A 75 30.49 -8.43 4.84
C ALA A 75 30.11 -7.02 4.33
N ALA A 76 31.11 -6.19 4.01
CA ALA A 76 30.88 -4.87 3.42
C ALA A 76 30.19 -4.95 2.05
N GLU A 77 30.60 -5.88 1.18
CA GLU A 77 29.93 -6.09 -0.11
C GLU A 77 28.48 -6.57 0.05
N GLN A 78 28.21 -7.45 1.02
CA GLN A 78 26.83 -7.85 1.32
C GLN A 78 25.97 -6.67 1.81
N ALA A 79 26.51 -5.82 2.69
CA ALA A 79 25.85 -4.62 3.16
C ALA A 79 25.56 -3.65 2.00
N ARG A 80 26.51 -3.50 1.06
CA ARG A 80 26.35 -2.69 -0.15
C ARG A 80 25.17 -3.14 -1.01
N VAL A 81 25.06 -4.44 -1.27
CA VAL A 81 23.95 -5.01 -2.04
C VAL A 81 22.60 -4.82 -1.32
N GLN A 82 22.58 -4.83 0.01
CA GLN A 82 21.35 -4.54 0.76
C GLN A 82 20.97 -3.06 0.70
N LEU A 83 21.94 -2.15 0.79
CA LEU A 83 21.72 -0.71 0.59
C LEU A 83 21.12 -0.42 -0.78
N GLU A 84 21.67 -0.99 -1.86
CA GLU A 84 21.14 -0.81 -3.22
C GLU A 84 19.66 -1.27 -3.34
N LYS A 85 19.28 -2.32 -2.60
CA LYS A 85 17.88 -2.80 -2.57
C LYS A 85 16.97 -1.87 -1.78
N LEU A 86 17.46 -1.36 -0.64
CA LEU A 86 16.73 -0.38 0.17
C LEU A 86 16.52 0.92 -0.59
N ASP A 87 17.55 1.42 -1.28
CA ASP A 87 17.48 2.64 -2.10
C ASP A 87 16.40 2.53 -3.18
N ARG A 88 16.37 1.42 -3.93
CA ARG A 88 15.29 1.17 -4.90
C ARG A 88 13.91 1.08 -4.26
N SER A 89 13.83 0.53 -3.05
CA SER A 89 12.54 0.40 -2.34
C SER A 89 12.02 1.76 -1.89
N ILE A 90 12.92 2.63 -1.41
CA ILE A 90 12.61 4.02 -1.04
C ILE A 90 12.18 4.80 -2.28
N GLU A 91 12.89 4.67 -3.41
CA GLU A 91 12.54 5.32 -4.67
C GLU A 91 11.13 4.94 -5.15
N VAL A 92 10.75 3.66 -5.03
CA VAL A 92 9.39 3.21 -5.33
C VAL A 92 8.36 3.84 -4.37
N ILE A 93 8.65 3.93 -3.07
CA ILE A 93 7.76 4.59 -2.11
C ILE A 93 7.61 6.08 -2.43
N ASP A 94 8.70 6.75 -2.80
CA ASP A 94 8.69 8.17 -3.17
C ASP A 94 7.84 8.41 -4.41
N HIS A 95 7.97 7.56 -5.42
CA HIS A 95 7.12 7.59 -6.60
C HIS A 95 5.65 7.33 -6.26
N LEU A 96 5.36 6.42 -5.32
CA LEU A 96 3.99 6.16 -4.84
C LEU A 96 3.40 7.37 -4.11
N LEU A 97 4.20 8.06 -3.29
CA LEU A 97 3.79 9.26 -2.57
C LEU A 97 3.54 10.44 -3.53
N GLU A 98 4.41 10.62 -4.53
CA GLU A 98 4.26 11.67 -5.55
C GLU A 98 3.03 11.41 -6.43
N SER A 99 2.84 10.17 -6.87
CA SER A 99 1.72 9.76 -7.72
C SER A 99 0.36 9.78 -7.03
N GLN A 100 0.28 9.83 -5.69
CA GLN A 100 -0.99 10.11 -5.00
C GLN A 100 -1.56 11.49 -5.36
N GLN A 101 -0.72 12.44 -5.78
CA GLN A 101 -1.17 13.74 -6.25
C GLN A 101 -1.81 13.65 -7.65
N ASN A 102 -1.52 12.59 -8.43
CA ASN A 102 -2.00 12.35 -9.80
C ASN A 102 -2.40 10.87 -10.01
N PRO A 103 -3.57 10.43 -9.54
CA PRO A 103 -3.95 9.01 -9.43
C PRO A 103 -4.14 8.27 -10.78
N ASP A 104 -4.16 8.98 -11.91
CA ASP A 104 -4.37 8.38 -13.23
C ASP A 104 -3.07 7.84 -13.85
N THR A 105 -1.90 8.39 -13.50
CA THR A 105 -0.59 7.94 -14.03
C THR A 105 -0.01 6.75 -13.25
N MET A 106 -0.32 6.67 -11.95
CA MET A 106 0.25 5.70 -11.01
C MET A 106 0.12 4.23 -11.44
N ILE A 107 -1.05 3.81 -11.93
CA ILE A 107 -1.29 2.39 -12.25
C ILE A 107 -0.43 1.94 -13.44
N ASN A 108 -0.29 2.79 -14.45
CA ASN A 108 0.49 2.46 -15.64
C ASN A 108 2.00 2.47 -15.34
N GLU A 109 2.48 3.44 -14.57
CA GLU A 109 3.90 3.59 -14.22
C GLU A 109 4.37 2.47 -13.29
N VAL A 110 3.61 2.15 -12.24
CA VAL A 110 3.95 1.06 -11.31
C VAL A 110 3.89 -0.29 -12.01
N ALA A 111 2.89 -0.52 -12.88
CA ALA A 111 2.79 -1.76 -13.63
C ALA A 111 3.98 -1.96 -14.59
N THR A 112 4.45 -0.89 -15.25
CA THR A 112 5.60 -0.93 -16.17
C THR A 112 6.95 -1.02 -15.44
N ALA A 113 7.11 -0.39 -14.28
CA ALA A 113 8.33 -0.46 -13.48
C ALA A 113 8.54 -1.82 -12.80
N LEU A 114 7.44 -2.45 -12.33
CA LEU A 114 7.52 -3.75 -11.67
C LEU A 114 7.59 -4.92 -12.66
N THR A 115 7.10 -4.75 -13.90
CA THR A 115 7.09 -5.84 -14.88
C THR A 115 8.45 -6.52 -15.09
N PRO A 116 9.59 -5.82 -15.26
CA PRO A 116 10.88 -6.46 -15.52
C PRO A 116 11.50 -7.15 -14.29
N LEU A 117 11.05 -6.81 -13.08
CA LEU A 117 11.58 -7.39 -11.84
C LEU A 117 10.97 -8.76 -11.50
N LEU A 118 9.88 -9.14 -12.18
CA LEU A 118 9.19 -10.39 -11.94
C LEU A 118 9.70 -11.50 -12.88
N PRO A 119 10.21 -12.62 -12.36
CA PRO A 119 10.57 -13.77 -13.17
C PRO A 119 9.32 -14.36 -13.85
N GLU A 120 9.43 -14.68 -15.14
CA GLU A 120 8.47 -15.58 -15.79
C GLU A 120 8.57 -16.94 -15.08
N PRO A 121 7.47 -17.55 -14.58
CA PRO A 121 6.07 -17.46 -15.03
C PRO A 121 5.12 -16.64 -14.14
N LEU A 122 5.61 -15.98 -13.09
CA LEU A 122 4.75 -15.33 -12.09
C LEU A 122 4.23 -13.96 -12.53
N ARG A 123 4.72 -13.45 -13.66
CA ARG A 123 4.41 -12.13 -14.20
C ARG A 123 2.90 -11.92 -14.43
N SER A 124 2.23 -12.87 -15.10
CA SER A 124 0.80 -12.73 -15.42
C SER A 124 -0.13 -12.83 -14.20
N PRO A 125 0.00 -13.79 -13.26
CA PRO A 125 -0.88 -13.84 -12.10
C PRO A 125 -0.64 -12.65 -11.16
N VAL A 126 0.59 -12.18 -11.00
CA VAL A 126 0.86 -11.02 -10.14
C VAL A 126 0.29 -9.74 -10.73
N LEU A 127 0.39 -9.54 -12.06
CA LEU A 127 -0.24 -8.38 -12.71
C LEU A 127 -1.77 -8.42 -12.59
N LEU A 128 -2.40 -9.59 -12.75
CA LEU A 128 -3.85 -9.74 -12.56
C LEU A 128 -4.27 -9.45 -11.12
N LEU A 129 -3.52 -9.95 -10.14
CA LEU A 129 -3.78 -9.68 -8.72
C LEU A 129 -3.56 -8.19 -8.39
N GLY A 130 -2.54 -7.57 -8.96
CA GLY A 130 -2.28 -6.14 -8.83
C GLY A 130 -3.39 -5.28 -9.42
N ALA A 131 -3.85 -5.61 -10.64
CA ALA A 131 -4.95 -4.93 -11.30
C ALA A 131 -6.27 -5.08 -10.52
N LEU A 132 -6.55 -6.29 -10.01
CA LEU A 132 -7.70 -6.54 -9.15
C LEU A 132 -7.62 -5.74 -7.84
N GLY A 133 -6.44 -5.72 -7.21
CA GLY A 133 -6.18 -4.92 -6.01
C GLY A 133 -6.39 -3.43 -6.25
N ALA A 134 -5.89 -2.90 -7.38
CA ALA A 134 -6.08 -1.51 -7.77
C ALA A 134 -7.57 -1.17 -8.04
N ALA A 135 -8.31 -2.07 -8.69
CA ALA A 135 -9.75 -1.90 -8.92
C ALA A 135 -10.55 -1.88 -7.61
N LEU A 136 -10.24 -2.80 -6.68
CA LEU A 136 -10.84 -2.83 -5.34
C LEU A 136 -10.50 -1.56 -4.55
N PHE A 137 -9.25 -1.10 -4.61
CA PHE A 137 -8.82 0.13 -3.95
C PHE A 137 -9.60 1.36 -4.47
N ARG A 138 -9.75 1.50 -5.78
CA ARG A 138 -10.58 2.56 -6.38
C ARG A 138 -12.04 2.47 -5.94
N ALA A 139 -12.61 1.27 -5.86
CA ALA A 139 -13.98 1.08 -5.38
C ALA A 139 -14.16 1.52 -3.91
N VAL A 140 -13.17 1.23 -3.05
CA VAL A 140 -13.17 1.67 -1.64
C VAL A 140 -13.03 3.19 -1.54
N GLN A 141 -12.12 3.79 -2.31
CA GLN A 141 -11.95 5.25 -2.38
C GLN A 141 -13.26 5.94 -2.79
N LEU A 142 -13.92 5.44 -3.84
CA LEU A 142 -15.20 5.97 -4.30
C LEU A 142 -16.28 5.88 -3.21
N LYS A 143 -16.32 4.76 -2.47
CA LYS A 143 -17.26 4.59 -1.34
C LYS A 143 -16.97 5.58 -0.20
N ARG A 144 -15.71 5.85 0.10
CA ARG A 144 -15.31 6.84 1.12
C ARG A 144 -15.66 8.27 0.70
N ALA A 145 -15.37 8.63 -0.55
CA ALA A 145 -15.72 9.93 -1.11
C ALA A 145 -17.24 10.14 -1.06
N ALA A 146 -18.02 9.16 -1.51
CA ALA A 146 -19.49 9.19 -1.42
C ALA A 146 -19.97 9.34 0.04
N GLY A 147 -19.37 8.60 0.98
CA GLY A 147 -19.70 8.70 2.40
C GLY A 147 -19.31 10.04 3.04
N SER A 148 -18.26 10.71 2.55
CA SER A 148 -17.88 12.06 2.97
C SER A 148 -18.90 13.08 2.47
N ILE A 149 -19.25 13.04 1.19
CA ILE A 149 -20.28 13.90 0.57
C ILE A 149 -21.61 13.74 1.32
N ALA A 150 -22.04 12.50 1.58
CA ALA A 150 -23.27 12.23 2.32
C ALA A 150 -23.27 12.84 3.74
N ARG A 151 -22.13 12.78 4.44
CA ARG A 151 -21.98 13.41 5.77
C ARG A 151 -22.02 14.93 5.69
N SER A 152 -21.37 15.52 4.69
CA SER A 152 -21.41 16.97 4.47
C SER A 152 -22.83 17.45 4.16
N ILE A 153 -23.56 16.75 3.28
CA ILE A 153 -24.96 17.05 2.96
C ILE A 153 -25.85 16.93 4.20
N ALA A 154 -25.68 15.88 5.01
CA ALA A 154 -26.42 15.72 6.25
C ALA A 154 -26.16 16.88 7.21
N LYS A 155 -24.89 17.27 7.39
CA LYS A 155 -24.50 18.34 8.30
C LYS A 155 -24.97 19.73 7.85
N VAL A 156 -25.06 19.99 6.54
CA VAL A 156 -25.66 21.22 6.01
C VAL A 156 -27.18 21.20 6.19
N SER A 157 -27.82 20.06 5.90
CA SER A 157 -29.28 19.89 6.08
C SER A 157 -29.76 20.04 7.52
N GLU A 158 -28.91 19.76 8.51
CA GLU A 158 -29.20 20.01 9.93
C GLU A 158 -29.22 21.50 10.28
N LYS A 159 -28.47 22.34 9.55
CA LYS A 159 -28.29 23.76 9.86
C LYS A 159 -29.14 24.69 8.99
N ASP A 160 -29.51 24.25 7.79
CA ASP A 160 -30.23 25.04 6.81
C ASP A 160 -31.54 24.33 6.39
N GLU A 161 -32.65 24.86 6.91
CA GLU A 161 -34.00 24.37 6.67
C GLU A 161 -34.46 24.58 5.21
N GLN A 162 -33.99 25.65 4.55
CA GLN A 162 -34.29 25.92 3.15
C GLN A 162 -33.58 24.90 2.26
N PHE A 163 -32.32 24.59 2.57
CA PHE A 163 -31.55 23.56 1.88
C PHE A 163 -32.19 22.18 2.03
N ARG A 164 -32.60 21.81 3.26
CA ARG A 164 -33.32 20.55 3.53
C ARG A 164 -34.60 20.43 2.70
N SER A 165 -35.40 21.49 2.68
CA SER A 165 -36.64 21.54 1.90
C SER A 165 -36.40 21.47 0.39
N ALA A 166 -35.34 22.10 -0.11
CA ALA A 166 -34.95 22.05 -1.52
C ALA A 166 -34.50 20.64 -1.93
N ILE A 167 -33.71 19.95 -1.10
CA ILE A 167 -33.32 18.54 -1.35
C ILE A 167 -34.54 17.63 -1.39
N GLN A 168 -35.47 17.78 -0.45
CA GLN A 168 -36.70 16.97 -0.44
C GLN A 168 -37.55 17.19 -1.70
N ARG A 169 -37.66 18.45 -2.16
CA ARG A 169 -38.42 18.80 -3.36
C ARG A 169 -37.80 18.23 -4.64
N HIS A 170 -36.48 18.06 -4.68
CA HIS A 170 -35.75 17.55 -5.85
C HIS A 170 -35.21 16.13 -5.67
N ALA A 171 -35.67 15.40 -4.64
CA ALA A 171 -35.15 14.08 -4.30
C ALA A 171 -35.30 13.06 -5.44
N ASP A 172 -36.41 13.12 -6.18
CA ASP A 172 -36.64 12.23 -7.32
C ASP A 172 -35.68 12.52 -8.48
N THR A 173 -35.37 13.79 -8.75
CA THR A 173 -34.37 14.18 -9.74
C THR A 173 -32.96 13.73 -9.34
N LEU A 174 -32.62 13.89 -8.05
CA LEU A 174 -31.34 13.44 -7.51
C LEU A 174 -31.19 11.91 -7.56
N ARG A 175 -32.28 11.16 -7.37
CA ARG A 175 -32.28 9.70 -7.48
C ARG A 175 -32.00 9.22 -8.90
N VAL A 176 -32.54 9.88 -9.92
CA VAL A 176 -32.40 9.45 -11.33
C VAL A 176 -30.97 9.52 -11.84
N VAL A 177 -30.19 10.51 -11.38
CA VAL A 177 -28.80 10.72 -11.83
C VAL A 177 -27.80 9.84 -11.06
N GLN A 178 -28.21 9.32 -9.90
CA GLN A 178 -27.33 8.56 -9.02
C GLN A 178 -27.21 7.09 -9.45
N THR A 179 -25.99 6.55 -9.34
CA THR A 179 -25.76 5.10 -9.45
C THR A 179 -26.55 4.36 -8.37
N PRO A 180 -26.91 3.07 -8.58
CA PRO A 180 -27.67 2.30 -7.58
C PRO A 180 -27.05 2.32 -6.17
N THR A 181 -25.71 2.40 -6.09
CA THR A 181 -24.96 2.53 -4.84
C THR A 181 -25.21 3.87 -4.14
N ALA A 182 -25.26 4.97 -4.89
CA ALA A 182 -25.54 6.30 -4.34
C ALA A 182 -27.00 6.42 -3.89
N GLN A 183 -27.94 5.84 -4.64
CA GLN A 183 -29.35 5.75 -4.23
C GLN A 183 -29.50 5.05 -2.87
N ARG A 184 -28.77 3.94 -2.65
CA ARG A 184 -28.78 3.21 -1.36
C ARG A 184 -28.28 4.06 -0.19
N ILE A 185 -27.25 4.88 -0.39
CA ILE A 185 -26.70 5.76 0.65
C ILE A 185 -27.71 6.86 1.02
N VAL A 186 -28.40 7.42 0.03
CA VAL A 186 -29.46 8.39 0.25
C VAL A 186 -30.64 7.75 0.98
N ASP A 187 -31.06 6.55 0.56
CA ASP A 187 -32.16 5.82 1.21
C ASP A 187 -31.86 5.50 2.68
N GLU A 188 -30.61 5.14 2.99
CA GLU A 188 -30.13 4.91 4.37
C GLU A 188 -30.21 6.16 5.25
N LYS A 189 -30.12 7.36 4.67
CA LYS A 189 -30.17 8.64 5.40
C LYS A 189 -31.54 9.30 5.42
N VAL A 190 -32.38 9.03 4.42
CA VAL A 190 -33.71 9.66 4.28
C VAL A 190 -34.82 8.83 4.92
N ARG A 191 -34.68 7.50 5.02
CA ARG A 191 -35.72 6.64 5.63
C ARG A 191 -35.36 6.29 7.08
N PRO A 192 -36.12 6.77 8.09
CA PRO A 192 -35.98 6.31 9.46
C PRO A 192 -36.63 4.92 9.60
N GLY A 193 -35.89 3.87 9.24
CA GLY A 193 -36.36 2.50 9.33
C GLY A 193 -35.21 1.49 9.27
N PHE A 194 -35.28 0.47 10.10
CA PHE A 194 -34.27 -0.60 10.20
C PHE A 194 -34.26 -1.41 8.88
N MET A 195 -33.24 -1.22 8.04
CA MET A 195 -33.05 -2.02 6.82
C MET A 195 -32.12 -3.20 7.09
N VAL A 196 -32.66 -4.41 6.93
CA VAL A 196 -31.90 -5.66 7.00
C VAL A 196 -30.96 -5.75 5.80
N ARG A 197 -29.66 -5.88 6.07
CA ARG A 197 -28.62 -6.04 5.05
C ARG A 197 -28.42 -7.52 4.74
N LEU A 198 -28.44 -7.89 3.46
CA LEU A 198 -27.84 -9.15 3.00
C LEU A 198 -26.43 -8.84 2.51
N PRO A 199 -25.39 -9.53 3.00
CA PRO A 199 -24.05 -9.45 2.43
C PRO A 199 -24.07 -10.06 1.03
N ILE A 200 -23.46 -9.37 0.07
CA ILE A 200 -23.08 -9.93 -1.23
C ILE A 200 -21.64 -10.41 -1.07
#